data_AF-A0A7W4JA10-F1
#
_entry.id   AF-A0A7W4JA10-F1
#
_cell.length_a   1.000
_cell.length_b   1.000
_cell.length_c   1.000
_cell.angle_alpha   90.00
_cell.angle_beta   90.00
_cell.angle_gamma   90.00
#
_symmetry.space_group_name_H-M   'P 1'
#
loop_
_entity.id
_entity.type
_entity.pdbx_description
1 polymer ?
#
loop_
_entity_poly.entity_id
_entity_poly.type
_entity_poly.pdbx_seq_one_letter_code
_entity_poly.pdbx_strand_id
1 'polypeptide(L)'
;MSDVQDEVPVVADAVMEAGAPETAAPAVPESVASEPVASGPVALDVEAQARRMGWVPREAFRGDPANWRPAEQFLERGMTLLPVLQQNYRTLDSRYGAVQAELRETRQALVDLTERARRADERALGRAMKEIESRRQRAVADGDTRAFAVAEQELQDLRDSTPPVRPAARPEAAGVGAGAGAVPPEVAAFMQANPWFGTNEEARQDAIAIHAAVDRQHPRLPLAERLEMTRRKVRQLHPALFENARRVAPAAVSPSRTEAARPANPRGFDALPAEVRREFDRYARALSGKGQPLTREEWAAYYWENEG
;
A
#
# COMPACT_ATOMS: atom_id res chain seq x y z
N MET A 1 -46.40 12.11 -61.11
CA MET A 1 -45.10 11.41 -61.08
C MET A 1 -45.32 10.18 -60.22
N SER A 2 -45.89 9.15 -60.81
CA SER A 2 -45.18 7.98 -61.37
C SER A 2 -44.99 6.95 -60.25
N ASP A 3 -45.88 5.96 -60.10
CA ASP A 3 -46.05 4.77 -60.97
C ASP A 3 -44.87 3.79 -60.82
N VAL A 4 -45.17 2.62 -60.24
CA VAL A 4 -44.69 1.25 -60.53
C VAL A 4 -45.51 0.35 -59.58
N GLN A 5 -46.65 -0.20 -60.00
CA GLN A 5 -46.86 -1.48 -60.71
C GLN A 5 -46.47 -2.71 -59.85
N ASP A 6 -47.42 -3.48 -59.31
CA ASP A 6 -48.35 -4.47 -59.89
C ASP A 6 -47.76 -5.89 -60.06
N GLU A 7 -48.46 -6.82 -59.40
CA GLU A 7 -48.74 -8.26 -59.64
C GLU A 7 -47.71 -9.32 -60.15
N VAL A 8 -47.57 -10.39 -59.32
CA VAL A 8 -47.58 -11.89 -59.49
C VAL A 8 -47.09 -12.57 -60.81
N PRO A 9 -46.77 -13.91 -60.90
CA PRO A 9 -47.41 -15.11 -60.29
C PRO A 9 -46.45 -16.21 -59.73
N VAL A 10 -46.84 -17.03 -58.73
CA VAL A 10 -47.43 -18.40 -58.77
C VAL A 10 -46.70 -19.42 -59.68
N VAL A 11 -46.30 -20.58 -59.12
CA VAL A 11 -46.43 -22.02 -59.55
C VAL A 11 -45.41 -22.83 -58.71
N ALA A 12 -45.78 -23.62 -57.69
CA ALA A 12 -46.25 -25.02 -57.67
C ALA A 12 -45.21 -26.12 -58.05
N ASP A 13 -44.96 -27.00 -57.07
CA ASP A 13 -44.94 -28.48 -57.15
C ASP A 13 -43.67 -29.30 -57.45
N ALA A 14 -43.69 -30.54 -56.92
CA ALA A 14 -42.84 -31.74 -57.10
C ALA A 14 -41.48 -31.78 -56.34
N VAL A 15 -41.29 -32.56 -55.25
CA VAL A 15 -41.31 -34.03 -55.04
C VAL A 15 -40.17 -34.78 -55.75
N MET A 16 -39.40 -35.57 -54.99
CA MET A 16 -38.58 -36.79 -55.30
C MET A 16 -37.29 -36.75 -54.44
N GLU A 17 -37.20 -37.37 -53.27
CA GLU A 17 -37.17 -38.81 -52.93
C GLU A 17 -35.81 -39.53 -53.15
N ALA A 18 -35.37 -40.15 -52.05
CA ALA A 18 -34.47 -41.30 -51.90
C ALA A 18 -32.94 -41.12 -51.99
N GLY A 19 -32.25 -41.55 -50.92
CA GLY A 19 -30.84 -41.94 -51.00
C GLY A 19 -30.05 -41.94 -49.67
N ALA A 20 -30.46 -42.73 -48.67
CA ALA A 20 -29.53 -43.31 -47.69
C ALA A 20 -29.28 -44.78 -48.10
N PRO A 21 -28.09 -45.38 -47.89
CA PRO A 21 -27.64 -45.81 -46.54
C PRO A 21 -26.11 -45.59 -46.27
N GLU A 22 -25.72 -45.25 -45.04
CA GLU A 22 -25.06 -46.15 -44.05
C GLU A 22 -23.71 -46.71 -44.53
N THR A 23 -22.53 -46.22 -44.10
CA THR A 23 -21.86 -46.59 -42.84
C THR A 23 -20.45 -45.94 -42.79
N ALA A 24 -19.92 -45.77 -41.56
CA ALA A 24 -18.51 -45.57 -41.15
C ALA A 24 -18.18 -44.22 -40.48
N ALA A 25 -18.35 -44.18 -39.15
CA ALA A 25 -17.57 -43.32 -38.26
C ALA A 25 -16.19 -43.98 -37.96
N PRO A 26 -15.22 -43.34 -37.26
CA PRO A 26 -15.09 -41.93 -36.86
C PRO A 26 -13.70 -41.33 -37.18
N ALA A 27 -13.61 -40.03 -37.46
CA ALA A 27 -12.35 -39.29 -37.35
C ALA A 27 -12.61 -37.90 -36.76
N VAL A 28 -12.11 -37.71 -35.54
CA VAL A 28 -11.95 -36.41 -34.88
C VAL A 28 -10.89 -35.62 -35.64
N PRO A 29 -11.11 -34.33 -35.91
CA PRO A 29 -10.28 -33.29 -35.29
C PRO A 29 -11.15 -32.14 -34.76
N GLU A 30 -10.97 -31.72 -33.49
CA GLU A 30 -10.07 -30.61 -33.12
C GLU A 30 -10.65 -29.25 -33.60
N SER A 31 -11.46 -28.61 -32.77
CA SER A 31 -11.03 -27.44 -31.98
C SER A 31 -10.23 -26.41 -32.77
N VAL A 32 -10.90 -25.42 -33.39
CA VAL A 32 -10.63 -23.97 -33.24
C VAL A 32 -11.60 -23.19 -34.11
N ALA A 33 -12.38 -22.28 -33.51
CA ALA A 33 -12.73 -20.95 -34.03
C ALA A 33 -13.86 -20.35 -33.18
N SER A 34 -13.50 -19.78 -32.04
CA SER A 34 -14.34 -18.72 -31.45
C SER A 34 -14.00 -17.44 -32.22
N GLU A 35 -14.89 -17.04 -33.14
CA GLU A 35 -14.79 -15.74 -33.80
C GLU A 35 -15.05 -14.60 -32.79
N PRO A 36 -14.28 -13.50 -32.83
CA PRO A 36 -14.55 -12.31 -32.03
C PRO A 36 -15.57 -11.45 -32.78
N VAL A 37 -16.85 -11.53 -32.39
CA VAL A 37 -17.88 -10.64 -32.95
C VAL A 37 -17.90 -9.33 -32.16
N ALA A 38 -17.48 -8.26 -32.85
CA ALA A 38 -17.81 -6.84 -32.65
C ALA A 38 -17.52 -6.19 -31.27
N SER A 39 -16.32 -5.61 -31.15
CA SER A 39 -16.02 -4.58 -30.14
C SER A 39 -16.70 -3.25 -30.47
N GLY A 40 -17.86 -3.00 -29.89
CA GLY A 40 -18.53 -1.70 -29.87
C GLY A 40 -18.57 -1.08 -28.45
N PRO A 41 -18.96 0.20 -28.29
CA PRO A 41 -19.08 0.87 -26.99
C PRO A 41 -20.04 0.18 -26.00
N VAL A 42 -20.92 -0.68 -26.52
CA VAL A 42 -21.87 -1.49 -25.74
C VAL A 42 -21.15 -2.62 -24.97
N ALA A 43 -20.13 -3.24 -25.55
CA ALA A 43 -19.38 -4.32 -24.89
C ALA A 43 -18.60 -3.83 -23.65
N LEU A 44 -18.10 -2.59 -23.69
CA LEU A 44 -17.41 -1.97 -22.56
C LEU A 44 -18.34 -1.71 -21.36
N ASP A 45 -19.59 -1.34 -21.62
CA ASP A 45 -20.58 -1.10 -20.55
C ASP A 45 -21.03 -2.43 -19.90
N VAL A 46 -21.25 -3.45 -20.72
CA VAL A 46 -21.56 -4.82 -20.30
C VAL A 46 -20.43 -5.42 -19.46
N GLU A 47 -19.17 -5.26 -19.89
CA GLU A 47 -18.01 -5.68 -19.11
C GLU A 47 -17.88 -4.91 -17.80
N ALA A 48 -18.11 -3.60 -17.80
CA ALA A 48 -18.07 -2.79 -16.59
C ALA A 48 -19.14 -3.25 -15.60
N GLN A 49 -20.34 -3.56 -16.09
CA GLN A 49 -21.45 -4.08 -15.28
C GLN A 49 -21.15 -5.48 -14.74
N ALA A 50 -20.57 -6.36 -15.56
CA ALA A 50 -20.15 -7.69 -15.13
C ALA A 50 -19.04 -7.61 -14.08
N ARG A 51 -18.04 -6.74 -14.26
CA ARG A 51 -16.97 -6.49 -13.28
C ARG A 51 -17.51 -5.99 -11.95
N ARG A 52 -18.54 -5.14 -11.96
CA ARG A 52 -19.25 -4.71 -10.72
C ARG A 52 -19.91 -5.90 -10.00
N MET A 53 -20.31 -6.94 -10.72
CA MET A 53 -20.86 -8.19 -10.16
C MET A 53 -19.80 -9.26 -9.84
N GLY A 54 -18.51 -8.92 -9.91
CA GLY A 54 -17.42 -9.83 -9.57
C GLY A 54 -16.97 -10.74 -10.71
N TRP A 55 -17.41 -10.47 -11.95
CA TRP A 55 -16.83 -11.08 -13.13
C TRP A 55 -15.40 -10.59 -13.34
N VAL A 56 -14.49 -11.50 -13.68
CA VAL A 56 -13.10 -11.18 -13.98
C VAL A 56 -12.76 -11.59 -15.42
N PRO A 57 -11.89 -10.84 -16.12
CA PRO A 57 -11.39 -11.24 -17.44
C PRO A 57 -10.71 -12.61 -17.39
N ARG A 58 -10.62 -13.28 -18.54
CA ARG A 58 -10.03 -14.62 -18.66
C ARG A 58 -8.62 -14.69 -18.08
N GLU A 59 -7.86 -13.61 -18.24
CA GLU A 59 -6.49 -13.45 -17.76
C GLU A 59 -6.38 -13.39 -16.22
N ALA A 60 -7.44 -12.92 -15.54
CA ALA A 60 -7.49 -12.76 -14.09
C ALA A 60 -8.32 -13.85 -13.39
N PHE A 61 -8.86 -14.81 -14.14
CA PHE A 61 -9.66 -15.89 -13.60
C PHE A 61 -8.76 -16.96 -12.97
N ARG A 62 -8.88 -17.14 -11.64
CA ARG A 62 -8.08 -18.09 -10.85
C ARG A 62 -8.65 -19.52 -10.81
N GLY A 63 -9.76 -19.78 -11.51
CA GLY A 63 -10.40 -21.09 -11.56
C GLY A 63 -10.08 -21.87 -12.84
N ASP A 64 -10.76 -23.00 -13.04
CA ASP A 64 -10.66 -23.79 -14.27
C ASP A 64 -11.08 -22.95 -15.50
N PRO A 65 -10.18 -22.73 -16.48
CA PRO A 65 -10.47 -21.95 -17.68
C PRO A 65 -11.70 -22.44 -18.47
N ALA A 66 -12.08 -23.71 -18.34
CA ALA A 66 -13.28 -24.27 -18.97
C ALA A 66 -14.60 -23.75 -18.36
N ASN A 67 -14.56 -23.27 -17.11
CA ASN A 67 -15.71 -22.68 -16.42
C ASN A 67 -15.78 -21.15 -16.55
N TRP A 68 -14.77 -20.52 -17.16
CA TRP A 68 -14.79 -19.10 -17.45
C TRP A 68 -15.78 -18.80 -18.57
N ARG A 69 -16.57 -17.73 -18.41
CA ARG A 69 -17.63 -17.36 -19.34
C ARG A 69 -17.49 -15.90 -19.77
N PRO A 70 -17.93 -15.54 -20.98
CA PRO A 70 -18.04 -14.14 -21.40
C PRO A 70 -18.94 -13.31 -20.47
N ALA A 71 -18.70 -12.00 -20.41
CA ALA A 71 -19.43 -11.07 -19.55
C ALA A 71 -20.95 -11.17 -19.75
N GLU A 72 -21.43 -11.19 -21.00
CA GLU A 72 -22.85 -11.28 -21.34
C GLU A 72 -23.53 -12.53 -20.75
N GLN A 73 -22.93 -13.70 -20.93
CA GLN A 73 -23.48 -14.97 -20.41
C GLN A 73 -23.43 -15.05 -18.88
N PHE A 74 -22.46 -14.38 -18.24
CA PHE A 74 -22.40 -14.25 -16.80
C PHE A 74 -23.54 -13.36 -16.26
N LEU A 75 -23.79 -12.23 -16.93
CA LEU A 75 -24.91 -11.35 -16.62
C LEU A 75 -26.24 -12.08 -16.78
N GLU A 76 -26.48 -12.72 -17.92
CA GLU A 76 -27.72 -13.44 -18.19
C GLU A 76 -27.98 -14.53 -17.15
N ARG A 77 -26.98 -15.35 -16.80
CA ARG A 77 -27.14 -16.41 -15.81
C ARG A 77 -27.34 -15.86 -14.39
N GLY A 78 -26.60 -14.82 -14.02
CA GLY A 78 -26.77 -14.13 -12.74
C GLY A 78 -28.16 -13.48 -12.62
N MET A 79 -28.69 -13.00 -13.74
CA MET A 79 -30.04 -12.45 -13.84
C MET A 79 -31.11 -13.55 -13.80
N THR A 80 -30.95 -14.66 -14.52
CA THR A 80 -31.94 -15.75 -14.54
C THR A 80 -32.02 -16.51 -13.21
N LEU A 81 -30.91 -16.67 -12.49
CA LEU A 81 -30.87 -17.57 -11.32
C LEU A 81 -31.56 -17.01 -10.08
N LEU A 82 -31.60 -15.69 -9.85
CA LEU A 82 -32.21 -15.09 -8.65
C LEU A 82 -32.83 -13.71 -8.91
N PRO A 83 -34.17 -13.58 -9.11
CA PRO A 83 -34.83 -12.28 -9.31
C PRO A 83 -34.64 -11.31 -8.13
N VAL A 84 -34.48 -11.83 -6.91
CA VAL A 84 -34.16 -11.03 -5.71
C VAL A 84 -32.78 -10.36 -5.82
N LEU A 85 -31.81 -11.04 -6.44
CA LEU A 85 -30.48 -10.44 -6.68
C LEU A 85 -30.56 -9.30 -7.69
N GLN A 86 -31.43 -9.38 -8.69
CA GLN A 86 -31.60 -8.28 -9.67
C GLN A 86 -32.12 -7.01 -9.00
N GLN A 87 -33.15 -7.13 -8.16
CA GLN A 87 -33.73 -5.98 -7.46
C GLN A 87 -32.71 -5.36 -6.49
N ASN A 88 -31.96 -6.19 -5.78
CA ASN A 88 -30.88 -5.73 -4.90
C ASN A 88 -29.76 -5.05 -5.70
N TYR A 89 -29.38 -5.59 -6.86
CA TYR A 89 -28.37 -5.03 -7.74
C TYR A 89 -28.79 -3.65 -8.28
N ARG A 90 -30.01 -3.54 -8.85
CA ARG A 90 -30.53 -2.26 -9.35
C ARG A 90 -30.56 -1.20 -8.25
N THR A 91 -30.98 -1.59 -7.04
CA THR A 91 -30.98 -0.70 -5.88
C THR A 91 -29.57 -0.27 -5.51
N LEU A 92 -28.62 -1.21 -5.49
CA LEU A 92 -27.23 -0.93 -5.12
C LEU A 92 -26.50 -0.08 -6.16
N ASP A 93 -26.69 -0.37 -7.44
CA ASP A 93 -26.13 0.38 -8.57
C ASP A 93 -26.70 1.82 -8.60
N SER A 94 -28.00 1.98 -8.35
CA SER A 94 -28.63 3.30 -8.22
C SER A 94 -28.08 4.10 -7.03
N ARG A 95 -27.94 3.45 -5.85
CA ARG A 95 -27.34 4.09 -4.67
C ARG A 95 -25.87 4.46 -4.91
N TYR A 96 -25.13 3.58 -5.56
CA TYR A 96 -23.74 3.83 -5.90
C TYR A 96 -23.60 5.01 -6.87
N GLY A 97 -24.45 5.07 -7.91
CA GLY A 97 -24.53 6.21 -8.83
C GLY A 97 -24.86 7.52 -8.12
N ALA A 98 -25.84 7.50 -7.20
CA ALA A 98 -26.22 8.67 -6.40
C ALA A 98 -25.06 9.15 -5.50
N VAL A 99 -24.39 8.24 -4.80
CA VAL A 99 -23.22 8.57 -3.95
C VAL A 99 -22.06 9.10 -4.80
N GLN A 100 -21.83 8.55 -6.00
CA GLN A 100 -20.81 9.08 -6.90
C GLN A 100 -21.15 10.48 -7.40
N ALA A 101 -22.43 10.77 -7.70
CA ALA A 101 -22.87 12.09 -8.09
C ALA A 101 -22.68 13.10 -6.95
N GLU A 102 -23.12 12.76 -5.74
CA GLU A 102 -22.91 13.58 -4.54
C GLU A 102 -21.43 13.83 -4.25
N LEU A 103 -20.57 12.81 -4.43
CA LEU A 103 -19.14 12.97 -4.27
C LEU A 103 -18.52 13.93 -5.31
N ARG A 104 -19.03 13.94 -6.54
CA ARG A 104 -18.59 14.89 -7.57
C ARG A 104 -19.05 16.31 -7.24
N GLU A 105 -20.30 16.46 -6.82
CA GLU A 105 -20.88 17.74 -6.42
C GLU A 105 -20.17 18.35 -5.21
N THR A 106 -19.94 17.55 -4.15
CA THR A 106 -19.21 17.99 -2.96
C THR A 106 -17.76 18.38 -3.29
N ARG A 107 -17.08 17.64 -4.18
CA ARG A 107 -15.74 18.02 -4.67
C ARG A 107 -15.76 19.35 -5.41
N GLN A 108 -16.74 19.58 -6.29
CA GLN A 108 -16.89 20.85 -6.99
C GLN A 108 -17.15 22.00 -6.00
N ALA A 109 -18.06 21.80 -5.04
CA ALA A 109 -18.35 22.78 -4.00
C ALA A 109 -17.11 23.13 -3.14
N LEU A 110 -16.26 22.14 -2.83
CA LEU A 110 -15.00 22.37 -2.12
C LEU A 110 -14.02 23.19 -2.97
N VAL A 111 -13.86 22.87 -4.25
CA VAL A 111 -13.01 23.65 -5.17
C VAL A 111 -13.50 25.09 -5.24
N ASP A 112 -14.80 25.30 -5.43
CA ASP A 112 -15.41 26.63 -5.48
C ASP A 112 -15.23 27.41 -4.17
N LEU A 113 -15.34 26.73 -3.03
CA LEU A 113 -15.09 27.34 -1.72
C LEU A 113 -13.63 27.76 -1.57
N THR A 114 -12.68 26.92 -1.97
CA THR A 114 -11.25 27.25 -1.92
C THR A 114 -10.90 28.41 -2.84
N GLU A 115 -11.47 28.46 -4.05
CA GLU A 115 -11.33 29.59 -4.98
C GLU A 115 -11.90 30.88 -4.40
N ARG A 116 -13.09 30.83 -3.79
CA ARG A 116 -13.70 31.99 -3.15
C ARG A 116 -12.90 32.49 -1.95
N ALA A 117 -12.40 31.57 -1.12
CA ALA A 117 -11.55 31.89 0.02
C ALA A 117 -10.26 32.55 -0.45
N ARG A 118 -9.55 31.94 -1.41
CA ARG A 118 -8.35 32.50 -2.02
C ARG A 118 -8.57 33.91 -2.58
N ARG A 119 -9.65 34.12 -3.35
CA ARG A 119 -9.98 35.45 -3.89
C ARG A 119 -10.36 36.45 -2.78
N ALA A 120 -10.98 35.99 -1.69
CA ALA A 120 -11.29 36.85 -0.55
C ALA A 120 -10.00 37.28 0.18
N ASP A 121 -9.08 36.35 0.38
CA ASP A 121 -7.76 36.59 0.98
C ASP A 121 -6.93 37.54 0.11
N GLU A 122 -6.85 37.31 -1.20
CA GLU A 122 -6.17 38.20 -2.16
C GLU A 122 -6.75 39.63 -2.12
N ARG A 123 -8.08 39.76 -2.05
CA ARG A 123 -8.74 41.07 -1.89
C ARG A 123 -8.46 41.70 -0.53
N ALA A 124 -8.42 40.91 0.54
CA ALA A 124 -8.13 41.40 1.89
C ALA A 124 -6.69 41.89 2.01
N LEU A 125 -5.72 41.11 1.51
CA LEU A 125 -4.31 41.49 1.40
C LEU A 125 -4.15 42.75 0.56
N GLY A 126 -4.78 42.82 -0.62
CA GLY A 126 -4.74 44.00 -1.47
C GLY A 126 -5.32 45.27 -0.82
N ARG A 127 -6.37 45.14 0.01
CA ARG A 127 -6.90 46.26 0.81
C ARG A 127 -5.93 46.66 1.91
N ALA A 128 -5.36 45.70 2.65
CA ALA A 128 -4.40 45.97 3.70
C ALA A 128 -3.15 46.68 3.17
N MET A 129 -2.60 46.22 2.03
CA MET A 129 -1.47 46.88 1.37
C MET A 129 -1.80 48.32 0.97
N LYS A 130 -2.97 48.56 0.37
CA LYS A 130 -3.39 49.92 -0.01
C LYS A 130 -3.57 50.84 1.20
N GLU A 131 -4.10 50.32 2.30
CA GLU A 131 -4.27 51.09 3.53
C GLU A 131 -2.93 51.46 4.17
N ILE A 132 -1.98 50.52 4.24
CA ILE A 132 -0.62 50.78 4.73
C ILE A 132 0.08 51.81 3.85
N GLU A 133 -0.02 51.66 2.52
CA GLU A 133 0.56 52.61 1.56
C GLU A 133 -0.05 54.02 1.69
N SER A 134 -1.37 54.13 1.90
CA SER A 134 -2.01 55.43 2.15
C SER A 134 -1.53 56.07 3.46
N ARG A 135 -1.39 55.29 4.53
CA ARG A 135 -0.83 55.76 5.80
C ARG A 135 0.62 56.24 5.63
N ARG A 136 1.42 55.52 4.85
CA ARG A 136 2.79 55.90 4.51
C ARG A 136 2.84 57.24 3.77
N GLN A 137 1.99 57.43 2.77
CA GLN A 137 1.91 58.69 2.01
C GLN A 137 1.49 59.87 2.88
N ARG A 138 0.53 59.68 3.79
CA ARG A 138 0.13 60.72 4.76
C ARG A 138 1.29 61.09 5.69
N ALA A 139 2.00 60.10 6.24
CA ALA A 139 3.16 60.35 7.09
C ALA A 139 4.27 61.16 6.36
N VAL A 140 4.49 60.90 5.07
CA VAL A 140 5.42 61.71 4.26
C VAL A 140 4.90 63.14 4.06
N ALA A 141 3.61 63.32 3.78
CA ALA A 141 3.01 64.64 3.60
C ALA A 141 3.06 65.48 4.90
N ASP A 142 2.85 64.83 6.05
CA ASP A 142 2.87 65.46 7.37
C ASP A 142 4.30 65.63 7.92
N GLY A 143 5.31 65.07 7.25
CA GLY A 143 6.70 65.09 7.70
C GLY A 143 7.00 64.21 8.92
N ASP A 144 6.11 63.28 9.26
CA ASP A 144 6.26 62.39 10.41
C ASP A 144 7.11 61.15 10.06
N THR A 145 8.39 61.27 10.36
CA THR A 145 9.39 60.20 10.16
C THR A 145 9.11 58.94 11.00
N ARG A 146 8.44 59.06 12.14
CA ARG A 146 8.12 57.90 13.00
C ARG A 146 6.96 57.11 12.42
N ALA A 147 5.88 57.79 12.03
CA ALA A 147 4.73 57.16 11.38
C ALA A 147 5.13 56.47 10.06
N PHE A 148 6.07 57.06 9.32
CA PHE A 148 6.63 56.44 8.11
C PHE A 148 7.36 55.13 8.42
N ALA A 149 8.24 55.12 9.42
CA ALA A 149 9.00 53.91 9.78
C ALA A 149 8.09 52.77 10.26
N VAL A 150 7.01 53.08 10.98
CA VAL A 150 6.00 52.10 11.41
C VAL A 150 5.25 51.52 10.20
N ALA A 151 4.80 52.37 9.26
CA ALA A 151 4.11 51.91 8.07
C ALA A 151 5.00 51.01 7.19
N GLU A 152 6.30 51.31 7.10
CA GLU A 152 7.26 50.50 6.34
C GLU A 152 7.52 49.13 7.01
N GLN A 153 7.58 49.09 8.35
CA GLN A 153 7.66 47.82 9.09
C GLN A 153 6.40 46.98 8.90
N GLU A 154 5.20 47.57 9.01
CA GLU A 154 3.95 46.85 8.77
C GLU A 154 3.87 46.29 7.34
N LEU A 155 4.38 47.02 6.35
CA LEU A 155 4.43 46.56 4.97
C LEU A 155 5.37 45.36 4.81
N GLN A 156 6.54 45.40 5.46
CA GLN A 156 7.51 44.32 5.43
C GLN A 156 6.96 43.07 6.14
N ASP A 157 6.38 43.24 7.32
CA ASP A 157 5.74 42.16 8.07
C ASP A 157 4.60 41.51 7.27
N LEU A 158 3.79 42.30 6.56
CA LEU A 158 2.72 41.77 5.70
C LEU A 158 3.26 40.97 4.51
N ARG A 159 4.42 41.37 3.95
CA ARG A 159 5.08 40.65 2.85
C ARG A 159 5.72 39.35 3.33
N ASP A 160 6.37 39.39 4.48
CA ASP A 160 7.05 38.24 5.06
C ASP A 160 6.07 37.21 5.63
N SER A 161 4.93 37.68 6.16
CA SER A 161 3.83 36.81 6.61
C SER A 161 2.97 36.25 5.48
N THR A 162 3.09 36.77 4.26
CA THR A 162 2.44 36.20 3.07
C THR A 162 3.36 35.12 2.48
N PRO A 163 3.08 33.81 2.67
CA PRO A 163 3.87 32.78 2.01
C PRO A 163 3.80 32.96 0.49
N PRO A 164 4.90 32.71 -0.25
CA PRO A 164 4.88 32.83 -1.70
C PRO A 164 3.79 31.93 -2.25
N VAL A 165 2.86 32.51 -3.02
CA VAL A 165 1.79 31.80 -3.72
C VAL A 165 2.46 30.77 -4.63
N ARG A 166 2.60 29.54 -4.13
CA ARG A 166 3.10 28.43 -4.94
C ARG A 166 2.05 28.23 -6.03
N PRO A 167 2.40 28.36 -7.33
CA PRO A 167 1.44 28.22 -8.40
C PRO A 167 0.75 26.87 -8.25
N ALA A 168 -0.57 26.89 -8.38
CA ALA A 168 -1.46 25.75 -8.13
C ALA A 168 -0.87 24.48 -8.78
N ALA A 169 -0.26 23.63 -7.96
CA ALA A 169 -0.07 22.25 -8.31
C ALA A 169 -1.48 21.71 -8.57
N ARG A 170 -1.67 21.21 -9.79
CA ARG A 170 -2.78 20.37 -10.20
C ARG A 170 -3.23 19.48 -9.03
N PRO A 171 -4.54 19.26 -8.80
CA PRO A 171 -4.99 18.37 -7.74
C PRO A 171 -4.62 16.94 -8.11
N GLU A 172 -3.37 16.57 -7.90
CA GLU A 172 -2.99 15.19 -7.70
C GLU A 172 -3.60 14.82 -6.35
N ALA A 173 -4.46 13.80 -6.41
CA ALA A 173 -5.28 13.28 -5.32
C ALA A 173 -4.80 13.69 -3.93
N ALA A 174 -5.52 14.63 -3.31
CA ALA A 174 -5.45 14.85 -1.87
C ALA A 174 -5.88 13.55 -1.18
N GLY A 175 -4.90 12.67 -0.96
CA GLY A 175 -4.96 11.64 0.06
C GLY A 175 -5.28 12.33 1.38
N VAL A 176 -6.28 11.81 2.06
CA VAL A 176 -6.76 12.31 3.34
C VAL A 176 -5.59 12.40 4.32
N GLY A 177 -5.23 13.63 4.69
CA GLY A 177 -4.52 13.99 5.92
C GLY A 177 -3.07 13.50 6.08
N ALA A 178 -2.11 14.27 5.57
CA ALA A 178 -0.76 14.31 6.15
C ALA A 178 -0.51 15.73 6.68
N GLY A 179 -0.77 15.90 7.98
CA GLY A 179 -0.28 17.06 8.73
C GLY A 179 1.25 17.15 8.62
N ALA A 180 1.76 18.36 8.65
CA ALA A 180 3.16 18.71 8.47
C ALA A 180 4.15 17.81 9.25
N GLY A 181 5.05 17.17 8.51
CA GLY A 181 6.50 17.21 8.76
C GLY A 181 7.12 16.52 9.98
N ALA A 182 6.35 15.95 10.90
CA ALA A 182 6.90 15.16 12.00
C ALA A 182 6.23 13.80 12.06
N VAL A 183 6.99 12.75 11.74
CA VAL A 183 6.57 11.37 12.02
C VAL A 183 6.29 11.28 13.53
N PRO A 184 5.07 10.92 13.96
CA PRO A 184 4.77 10.77 15.38
C PRO A 184 5.78 9.84 16.04
N PRO A 185 6.23 10.12 17.28
CA PRO A 185 7.28 9.32 17.94
C PRO A 185 6.91 7.83 18.03
N GLU A 186 5.63 7.49 18.10
CA GLU A 186 5.11 6.12 18.09
C GLU A 186 5.35 5.42 16.75
N VAL A 187 5.22 6.15 15.64
CA VAL A 187 5.47 5.63 14.28
C VAL A 187 6.98 5.47 14.05
N ALA A 188 7.79 6.40 14.55
CA ALA A 188 9.25 6.28 14.49
C ALA A 188 9.75 5.05 15.27
N ALA A 189 9.22 4.83 16.48
CA ALA A 189 9.52 3.63 17.28
C ALA A 189 9.07 2.34 16.56
N PHE A 190 7.91 2.36 15.90
CA PHE A 190 7.43 1.24 15.11
C PHE A 190 8.35 0.93 13.92
N MET A 191 8.81 1.94 13.18
CA MET A 191 9.73 1.75 12.05
C MET A 191 11.08 1.19 12.51
N GLN A 192 11.60 1.65 13.66
CA GLN A 192 12.83 1.11 14.25
C GLN A 192 12.68 -0.36 14.68
N ALA A 193 11.53 -0.71 15.27
CA ALA A 193 11.25 -2.09 15.69
C ALA A 193 10.95 -3.04 14.51
N ASN A 194 10.67 -2.50 13.31
CA ASN A 194 10.24 -3.25 12.14
C ASN A 194 11.04 -2.87 10.89
N PRO A 195 12.29 -3.36 10.74
CA PRO A 195 13.13 -3.04 9.58
C PRO A 195 12.50 -3.41 8.22
N TRP A 196 11.64 -4.44 8.19
CA TRP A 196 10.93 -4.88 6.99
C TRP A 196 10.04 -3.78 6.39
N PHE A 197 9.60 -2.80 7.19
CA PHE A 197 8.78 -1.67 6.72
C PHE A 197 9.54 -0.77 5.73
N GLY A 198 10.88 -0.71 5.81
CA GLY A 198 11.72 0.03 4.86
C GLY A 198 12.26 -0.83 3.71
N THR A 199 12.31 -2.15 3.88
CA THR A 199 12.94 -3.07 2.91
C THR A 199 11.94 -3.72 1.96
N ASN A 200 10.71 -3.99 2.41
CA ASN A 200 9.70 -4.67 1.60
C ASN A 200 8.51 -3.73 1.33
N GLU A 201 8.36 -3.33 0.07
CA GLU A 201 7.28 -2.45 -0.40
C GLU A 201 5.89 -3.08 -0.23
N GLU A 202 5.73 -4.37 -0.56
CA GLU A 202 4.44 -5.06 -0.48
C GLU A 202 3.93 -5.13 0.95
N ALA A 203 4.79 -5.54 1.89
CA ALA A 203 4.46 -5.59 3.30
C ALA A 203 4.19 -4.18 3.88
N ARG A 204 4.86 -3.15 3.35
CA ARG A 204 4.60 -1.75 3.73
C ARG A 204 3.22 -1.30 3.26
N GLN A 205 2.85 -1.57 2.02
CA GLN A 205 1.54 -1.22 1.47
C GLN A 205 0.41 -1.94 2.23
N ASP A 206 0.59 -3.24 2.52
CA ASP A 206 -0.36 -4.00 3.33
C ASP A 206 -0.47 -3.43 4.75
N ALA A 207 0.65 -3.05 5.38
CA ALA A 207 0.65 -2.43 6.70
C ALA A 207 -0.14 -1.10 6.71
N ILE A 208 0.02 -0.26 5.68
CA ILE A 208 -0.72 1.00 5.54
C ILE A 208 -2.22 0.73 5.38
N ALA A 209 -2.59 -0.22 4.51
CA ALA A 209 -3.99 -0.58 4.27
C ALA A 209 -4.65 -1.16 5.53
N ILE A 210 -3.95 -2.02 6.26
CA ILE A 210 -4.42 -2.61 7.51
C ILE A 210 -4.54 -1.56 8.61
N HIS A 211 -3.57 -0.65 8.74
CA HIS A 211 -3.62 0.43 9.72
C HIS A 211 -4.84 1.33 9.47
N ALA A 212 -5.10 1.70 8.22
CA ALA A 212 -6.29 2.48 7.87
C ALA A 212 -7.60 1.74 8.23
N ALA A 213 -7.65 0.41 8.12
CA ALA A 213 -8.79 -0.38 8.56
C ALA A 213 -8.92 -0.43 10.09
N VAL A 214 -7.80 -0.61 10.81
CA VAL A 214 -7.74 -0.62 12.28
C VAL A 214 -8.14 0.73 12.86
N ASP A 215 -7.73 1.84 12.25
CA ASP A 215 -8.09 3.19 12.65
C ASP A 215 -9.60 3.43 12.60
N ARG A 216 -10.26 2.91 11.54
CA ARG A 216 -11.72 3.01 11.40
C ARG A 216 -12.47 2.12 12.38
N GLN A 217 -11.95 0.92 12.65
CA GLN A 217 -12.59 -0.06 13.54
C GLN A 217 -12.37 0.26 15.02
N HIS A 218 -11.24 0.89 15.35
CA HIS A 218 -10.83 1.15 16.72
C HIS A 218 -10.39 2.62 16.93
N PRO A 219 -11.28 3.61 16.69
CA PRO A 219 -10.92 5.03 16.79
C PRO A 219 -10.61 5.48 18.23
N ARG A 220 -11.00 4.69 19.24
CA ARG A 220 -10.80 4.99 20.67
C ARG A 220 -9.50 4.40 21.24
N LEU A 221 -8.80 3.56 20.48
CA LEU A 221 -7.55 2.95 20.94
C LEU A 221 -6.35 3.88 20.71
N PRO A 222 -5.35 3.88 21.61
CA PRO A 222 -4.13 4.64 21.42
C PRO A 222 -3.39 4.18 20.15
N LEU A 223 -2.66 5.09 19.52
CA LEU A 223 -1.96 4.84 18.25
C LEU A 223 -0.98 3.66 18.36
N ALA A 224 -0.27 3.53 19.49
CA ALA A 224 0.66 2.43 19.73
C ALA A 224 0.00 1.04 19.70
N GLU A 225 -1.19 0.90 20.31
CA GLU A 225 -1.92 -0.37 20.29
C GLU A 225 -2.44 -0.70 18.89
N ARG A 226 -2.92 0.31 18.15
CA ARG A 226 -3.34 0.16 16.75
C ARG A 226 -2.19 -0.30 15.85
N LEU A 227 -1.00 0.28 16.01
CA LEU A 227 0.21 -0.12 15.28
C LEU A 227 0.62 -1.57 15.60
N GLU A 228 0.49 -2.03 16.84
CA GLU A 228 0.75 -3.42 17.19
C GLU A 228 -0.29 -4.39 16.61
N MET A 229 -1.56 -4.02 16.57
CA MET A 229 -2.59 -4.81 15.88
C MET A 229 -2.28 -4.92 14.38
N THR A 230 -1.84 -3.82 13.76
CA THR A 230 -1.37 -3.82 12.38
C THR A 230 -0.18 -4.76 12.19
N ARG A 231 0.85 -4.71 13.07
CA ARG A 231 2.00 -5.62 13.02
C ARG A 231 1.59 -7.08 13.06
N ARG A 232 0.69 -7.44 13.97
CA ARG A 232 0.22 -8.83 14.12
C ARG A 232 -0.47 -9.32 12.85
N LYS A 233 -1.31 -8.48 12.24
CA LYS A 233 -1.98 -8.80 10.98
C LYS A 233 -1.00 -8.90 9.81
N VAL A 234 -0.01 -8.00 9.71
CA VAL A 234 1.04 -8.08 8.68
C VAL A 234 1.88 -9.34 8.85
N ARG A 235 2.18 -9.76 10.09
CA ARG A 235 2.88 -11.02 10.35
C ARG A 235 2.12 -12.26 9.91
N GLN A 236 0.79 -12.24 9.94
CA GLN A 236 -0.04 -13.33 9.43
C GLN A 236 -0.02 -13.39 7.90
N LEU A 237 0.04 -12.23 7.23
CA LEU A 237 0.08 -12.15 5.77
C LEU A 237 1.48 -12.43 5.20
N HIS A 238 2.53 -11.99 5.91
CA HIS A 238 3.92 -12.12 5.51
C HIS A 238 4.78 -12.89 6.53
N PRO A 239 4.48 -14.17 6.86
CA PRO A 239 5.25 -14.92 7.86
C PRO A 239 6.75 -14.97 7.57
N ALA A 240 7.11 -15.05 6.28
CA ALA A 240 8.50 -15.12 5.80
C ALA A 240 9.37 -13.91 6.19
N LEU A 241 8.77 -12.74 6.46
CA LEU A 241 9.49 -11.54 6.90
C LEU A 241 9.75 -11.50 8.41
N PHE A 242 9.02 -12.32 9.18
CA PHE A 242 9.12 -12.38 10.65
C PHE A 242 9.80 -13.65 11.15
N GLU A 243 9.98 -14.65 10.29
CA GLU A 243 10.75 -15.84 10.59
C GLU A 243 12.19 -15.67 10.13
N ASN A 244 13.13 -15.96 11.04
CA ASN A 244 14.54 -15.92 10.71
C ASN A 244 14.85 -17.07 9.74
N ALA A 245 15.11 -16.74 8.47
CA ALA A 245 15.41 -17.72 7.40
C ALA A 245 16.53 -18.72 7.77
N ARG A 246 17.40 -18.39 8.73
CA ARG A 246 18.44 -19.31 9.25
C ARG A 246 17.91 -20.42 10.16
N ARG A 247 16.68 -20.31 10.70
CA ARG A 247 16.04 -21.33 11.55
C ARG A 247 15.19 -22.32 10.76
N VAL A 248 14.72 -21.93 9.58
CA VAL A 248 13.87 -22.74 8.70
C VAL A 248 14.68 -23.38 7.57
N ALA A 249 15.95 -22.97 7.39
CA ALA A 249 16.87 -23.68 6.51
C ALA A 249 17.00 -25.15 6.97
N PRO A 250 16.78 -26.14 6.09
CA PRO A 250 17.03 -27.53 6.43
C PRO A 250 18.48 -27.66 6.89
N ALA A 251 18.71 -28.45 7.95
CA ALA A 251 20.06 -28.73 8.43
C ALA A 251 20.92 -29.15 7.22
N ALA A 252 21.94 -28.35 6.92
CA ALA A 252 22.90 -28.71 5.89
C ALA A 252 23.49 -30.05 6.31
N VAL A 253 23.24 -31.09 5.50
CA VAL A 253 23.80 -32.43 5.70
C VAL A 253 25.32 -32.24 5.69
N SER A 254 25.92 -32.30 6.88
CA SER A 254 27.29 -31.85 7.08
C SER A 254 28.26 -32.67 6.22
N PRO A 255 29.28 -32.04 5.59
CA PRO A 255 30.59 -32.66 5.54
C PRO A 255 31.26 -32.51 6.92
N SER A 256 31.88 -33.60 7.35
CA SER A 256 32.87 -33.76 8.43
C SER A 256 33.03 -32.65 9.47
N ARG A 257 32.65 -33.03 10.69
CA ARG A 257 33.11 -32.58 12.01
C ARG A 257 34.44 -31.79 12.01
N THR A 258 34.35 -30.52 12.40
CA THR A 258 35.40 -29.85 13.19
C THR A 258 34.74 -29.18 14.40
N GLU A 259 35.17 -29.62 15.58
CA GLU A 259 34.97 -29.06 16.93
C GLU A 259 34.06 -27.81 17.07
N ALA A 260 32.83 -28.00 17.56
CA ALA A 260 32.08 -26.91 18.18
C ALA A 260 32.56 -26.73 19.62
N ALA A 261 32.98 -25.51 19.96
CA ALA A 261 33.45 -25.13 21.29
C ALA A 261 32.41 -25.44 22.38
N ARG A 262 32.85 -26.16 23.42
CA ARG A 262 32.09 -26.38 24.66
C ARG A 262 31.78 -25.04 25.35
N PRO A 263 30.64 -24.91 26.05
CA PRO A 263 30.37 -23.73 26.87
C PRO A 263 31.44 -23.58 27.97
N ALA A 264 31.99 -22.38 28.10
CA ALA A 264 33.06 -22.08 29.04
C ALA A 264 32.62 -22.33 30.49
N ASN A 265 33.43 -23.09 31.24
CA ASN A 265 33.20 -23.37 32.66
C ASN A 265 33.29 -22.03 33.45
N PRO A 266 32.27 -21.67 34.26
CA PRO A 266 32.25 -20.39 35.00
C PRO A 266 33.38 -20.24 36.04
N ARG A 267 34.07 -21.34 36.39
CA ARG A 267 35.28 -21.32 37.25
C ARG A 267 36.55 -21.73 36.51
N GLY A 268 36.55 -21.64 35.17
CA GLY A 268 37.73 -21.93 34.35
C GLY A 268 38.74 -20.78 34.33
N PHE A 269 39.91 -21.04 33.76
CA PHE A 269 41.01 -20.06 33.63
C PHE A 269 40.59 -18.76 32.93
N ASP A 270 39.67 -18.85 31.95
CA ASP A 270 39.19 -17.68 31.21
C ASP A 270 38.28 -16.76 32.04
N ALA A 271 37.71 -17.27 33.14
CA ALA A 271 36.90 -16.52 34.09
C ALA A 271 37.73 -15.84 35.19
N LEU A 272 39.05 -16.06 35.23
CA LEU A 272 39.94 -15.41 36.19
C LEU A 272 40.12 -13.91 35.90
N PRO A 273 40.26 -13.05 36.93
CA PRO A 273 40.62 -11.65 36.74
C PRO A 273 41.91 -11.49 35.91
N ALA A 274 41.97 -10.40 35.14
CA ALA A 274 43.08 -10.14 34.22
C ALA A 274 44.44 -10.06 34.93
N GLU A 275 44.48 -9.67 36.20
CA GLU A 275 45.71 -9.59 36.99
C GLU A 275 46.25 -10.97 37.32
N VAL A 276 45.38 -11.88 37.77
CA VAL A 276 45.71 -13.27 38.14
C VAL A 276 46.21 -14.08 36.94
N ARG A 277 45.64 -13.84 35.76
CA ARG A 277 46.13 -14.46 34.51
C ARG A 277 47.54 -13.98 34.15
N ARG A 278 47.86 -12.70 34.40
CA ARG A 278 49.21 -12.15 34.17
C ARG A 278 50.22 -12.69 35.17
N GLU A 279 49.81 -13.03 36.39
CA GLU A 279 50.66 -13.70 37.37
C GLU A 279 50.99 -15.12 36.93
N PHE A 280 49.99 -15.87 36.45
CA PHE A 280 50.23 -17.18 35.83
C PHE A 280 51.24 -17.07 34.67
N ASP A 281 51.09 -16.10 33.78
CA ASP A 281 52.02 -15.91 32.67
C ASP A 281 53.45 -15.60 33.13
N ARG A 282 53.60 -14.81 34.21
CA ARG A 282 54.91 -14.53 34.82
C ARG A 282 55.50 -15.78 35.48
N TYR A 283 54.69 -16.52 36.23
CA TYR A 283 55.06 -17.77 36.89
C TYR A 283 55.48 -18.84 35.88
N ALA A 284 54.66 -19.07 34.85
CA ALA A 284 54.94 -20.01 33.77
C ALA A 284 56.23 -19.65 33.02
N ARG A 285 56.48 -18.36 32.78
CA ARG A 285 57.75 -17.90 32.19
C ARG A 285 58.95 -18.09 33.11
N ALA A 286 58.82 -17.83 34.41
CA ALA A 286 59.89 -17.98 35.38
C ALA A 286 60.31 -19.45 35.57
N LEU A 287 59.37 -20.38 35.41
CA LEU A 287 59.59 -21.82 35.52
C LEU A 287 59.91 -22.51 34.19
N SER A 288 59.71 -21.83 33.05
CA SER A 288 60.07 -22.29 31.72
C SER A 288 61.59 -22.47 31.63
N GLY A 289 62.08 -23.66 32.01
CA GLY A 289 63.49 -24.03 32.03
C GLY A 289 64.01 -24.61 33.36
N LYS A 290 63.22 -24.59 34.45
CA LYS A 290 63.63 -25.12 35.77
C LYS A 290 62.66 -26.12 36.39
N GLY A 291 61.50 -26.36 35.76
CA GLY A 291 60.50 -27.36 36.19
C GLY A 291 59.26 -27.30 35.30
N GLN A 292 58.31 -28.22 35.48
CA GLN A 292 57.02 -28.10 34.81
C GLN A 292 56.15 -27.06 35.55
N PRO A 293 55.68 -26.01 34.87
CA PRO A 293 54.76 -25.06 35.48
C PRO A 293 53.41 -25.73 35.72
N LEU A 294 52.70 -25.28 36.76
CA LEU A 294 51.31 -25.64 37.02
C LEU A 294 50.44 -25.42 35.77
N THR A 295 49.48 -26.31 35.51
CA THR A 295 48.62 -26.17 34.34
C THR A 295 47.62 -25.04 34.54
N ARG A 296 47.05 -24.52 33.44
CA ARG A 296 46.04 -23.45 33.48
C ARG A 296 44.81 -23.84 34.32
N GLU A 297 44.44 -25.11 34.29
CA GLU A 297 43.28 -25.64 35.02
C GLU A 297 43.57 -25.75 36.52
N GLU A 298 44.75 -26.26 36.90
CA GLU A 298 45.20 -26.32 38.29
C GLU A 298 45.41 -24.93 38.90
N TRP A 299 45.92 -23.97 38.13
CA TRP A 299 46.03 -22.58 38.57
C TRP A 299 44.67 -21.93 38.81
N ALA A 300 43.69 -22.20 37.93
CA ALA A 300 42.33 -21.74 38.13
C ALA A 300 41.69 -22.37 39.38
N ALA A 301 41.90 -23.67 39.60
CA ALA A 301 41.43 -24.36 40.80
C ALA A 301 42.04 -23.77 42.08
N TYR A 302 43.36 -23.57 42.12
CA TYR A 302 44.08 -22.99 43.26
C TYR A 302 43.58 -21.58 43.62
N TYR A 303 43.33 -20.75 42.61
CA TYR A 303 42.79 -19.40 42.83
C TYR A 303 41.40 -19.44 43.47
N TRP A 304 40.48 -20.25 42.92
CA TRP A 304 39.12 -20.36 43.44
C TRP A 304 39.03 -21.08 44.78
N GLU A 305 40.00 -21.93 45.13
CA GLU A 305 40.08 -22.61 46.41
C GLU A 305 40.63 -21.70 47.53
N ASN A 306 41.51 -20.74 47.20
CA ASN A 306 42.09 -19.80 48.17
C ASN A 306 41.33 -18.46 48.33
N GLU A 307 40.45 -18.10 47.38
CA GLU A 307 39.54 -16.94 47.52
C GLU A 307 38.16 -17.31 48.11
N GLY A 308 37.98 -18.56 48.57
CA GLY A 308 36.78 -19.07 49.24
C GLY A 308 36.84 -19.02 50.76
#